data_AF-A0A7X7KCP9-F1
#
_entry.id   AF-A0A7X7KCP9-F1
#
_cell.length_a   1.000
_cell.length_b   1.000
_cell.length_c   1.000
_cell.angle_alpha   90.00
_cell.angle_beta   90.00
_cell.angle_gamma   90.00
#
_symmetry.space_group_name_H-M   'P 1'
#
loop_
_entity.id
_entity.type
_entity.pdbx_description
1 polymer ?
#
loop_
_entity_poly.entity_id
_entity_poly.type
_entity_poly.pdbx_seq_one_letter_code
_entity_poly.pdbx_strand_id
1 'polypeptide(L)'
;MIINADQGKTTIDRNIYGHFAEHLGRCIYEGIWVGEDSSIPNTRGIRNDVVAALREIKIPVLRWPGGCFADEYHWRDGIGPRAERPSMVNTHWGGVTENNHFGTHEFMDLCEQLGCEPYICGNLGSGTVREMQQWVEYLTSPGASP
;
A
#
# COMPACT_ATOMS: atom_id res chain seq x y z
N MET A 1 -11.95 -4.45 -39.51
CA MET A 1 -11.59 -3.39 -38.54
C MET A 1 -10.70 -2.39 -39.26
N ILE A 2 -11.01 -1.09 -39.21
CA ILE A 2 -10.19 -0.02 -39.79
C ILE A 2 -9.51 0.72 -38.63
N ILE A 3 -8.19 0.94 -38.71
CA ILE A 3 -7.40 1.71 -37.73
C ILE A 3 -6.85 2.95 -38.45
N ASN A 4 -7.15 4.14 -37.94
CA ASN A 4 -6.65 5.42 -38.48
C ASN A 4 -5.51 5.93 -37.59
N ALA A 5 -4.26 5.58 -37.92
CA ALA A 5 -3.09 5.89 -37.09
C ALA A 5 -2.71 7.39 -37.08
N ASP A 6 -3.25 8.18 -38.02
CA ASP A 6 -3.03 9.62 -38.20
C ASP A 6 -4.00 10.50 -37.39
N GLN A 7 -4.98 9.89 -36.70
CA GLN A 7 -6.05 10.61 -36.00
C GLN A 7 -5.91 10.59 -34.46
N GLY A 8 -4.75 10.19 -33.93
CA GLY A 8 -4.48 10.17 -32.50
C GLY A 8 -4.52 11.57 -31.87
N LYS A 9 -5.38 11.78 -30.86
CA LYS A 9 -5.57 13.08 -30.18
C LYS A 9 -5.36 13.04 -28.67
N THR A 10 -5.27 11.85 -28.08
CA THR A 10 -5.31 11.68 -26.63
C THR A 10 -4.27 10.67 -26.21
N THR A 11 -3.58 10.96 -25.12
CA THR A 11 -2.66 10.04 -24.46
C THR A 11 -3.46 9.13 -23.53
N ILE A 12 -3.27 7.82 -23.64
CA ILE A 12 -3.77 6.87 -22.65
C ILE A 12 -2.88 7.01 -21.41
N ASP A 13 -3.43 7.57 -20.33
CA ASP A 13 -2.69 7.75 -19.08
C ASP A 13 -2.23 6.39 -18.54
N ARG A 14 -0.97 6.29 -18.12
CA ARG A 14 -0.41 5.05 -17.58
C ARG A 14 -1.20 4.56 -16.37
N ASN A 15 -1.74 5.47 -15.55
CA ASN A 15 -2.44 5.15 -14.31
C ASN A 15 -3.78 4.46 -14.53
N ILE A 16 -4.27 4.36 -15.78
CA ILE A 16 -5.38 3.47 -16.15
C ILE A 16 -5.03 2.00 -15.84
N TYR A 17 -3.75 1.65 -15.88
CA TYR A 17 -3.22 0.33 -15.51
C TYR A 17 -2.82 0.25 -14.03
N GLY A 18 -3.44 1.07 -13.17
CA GLY A 18 -3.19 1.07 -11.73
C GLY A 18 -3.60 -0.24 -11.05
N HIS A 19 -2.96 -0.52 -9.92
CA HIS A 19 -3.23 -1.70 -9.10
C HIS A 19 -3.77 -1.33 -7.73
N PHE A 20 -4.31 -2.35 -7.04
CA PHE A 20 -4.96 -2.19 -5.75
C PHE A 20 -4.54 -3.35 -4.82
N ALA A 21 -4.08 -3.01 -3.62
CA ALA A 21 -3.71 -3.95 -2.57
C ALA A 21 -4.40 -3.58 -1.25
N GLU A 22 -5.31 -4.45 -0.80
CA GLU A 22 -6.02 -4.30 0.47
C GLU A 22 -5.42 -5.21 1.54
N HIS A 23 -5.45 -4.80 2.80
CA HIS A 23 -5.29 -5.71 3.93
C HIS A 23 -6.46 -6.71 3.95
N LEU A 24 -6.35 -7.75 3.13
CA LEU A 24 -7.41 -8.72 2.85
C LEU A 24 -6.77 -10.07 2.56
N GLY A 25 -7.10 -11.06 3.39
CA GLY A 25 -6.63 -12.43 3.24
C GLY A 25 -5.11 -12.50 3.13
N ARG A 26 -4.60 -12.90 1.97
CA ARG A 26 -3.16 -13.05 1.68
C ARG A 26 -2.63 -12.05 0.66
N CYS A 27 -3.35 -10.96 0.41
CA CYS A 27 -2.91 -9.92 -0.52
C CYS A 27 -1.62 -9.25 0.00
N ILE A 28 -1.66 -8.76 1.25
CA ILE A 28 -0.50 -8.17 1.91
C ILE A 28 0.38 -9.26 2.51
N TYR A 29 -0.11 -10.01 3.50
CA TYR A 29 0.67 -11.06 4.16
C TYR A 29 0.82 -12.28 3.27
N GLU A 30 2.05 -12.80 3.17
CA GLU A 30 2.48 -13.84 2.21
C GLU A 30 2.54 -13.36 0.75
N GLY A 31 1.54 -12.59 0.29
CA GLY A 31 1.45 -12.07 -1.08
C GLY A 31 2.48 -10.99 -1.40
N ILE A 32 2.78 -10.10 -0.46
CA ILE A 32 3.76 -9.02 -0.60
C ILE A 32 4.76 -9.06 0.57
N TRP A 33 4.24 -8.98 1.79
CA TRP A 33 5.00 -8.96 3.02
C TRP A 33 5.18 -10.38 3.57
N VAL A 34 6.44 -10.81 3.66
CA VAL A 34 6.83 -12.10 4.24
C VAL A 34 7.61 -11.94 5.54
N GLY A 35 8.06 -10.72 5.85
CA GLY A 35 8.92 -10.42 7.00
C GLY A 35 10.40 -10.64 6.68
N GLU A 36 11.27 -9.85 7.33
CA GLU A 36 12.72 -9.84 7.03
C GLU A 36 13.40 -11.17 7.33
N ASP A 37 12.99 -11.85 8.40
CA ASP A 37 13.54 -13.15 8.82
C ASP A 37 12.93 -14.34 8.06
N SER A 38 12.12 -14.09 7.03
CA SER A 38 11.50 -15.14 6.23
C SER A 38 12.54 -15.94 5.43
N SER A 39 12.31 -17.25 5.30
CA SER A 39 13.08 -18.08 4.37
C SER A 39 12.78 -17.77 2.90
N ILE A 40 11.70 -17.03 2.60
CA ILE A 40 11.38 -16.56 1.26
C ILE A 40 12.34 -15.41 0.91
N PRO A 41 13.05 -15.46 -0.23
CA PRO A 41 13.95 -14.38 -0.64
C PRO A 41 13.23 -13.04 -0.72
N ASN A 42 13.70 -12.08 0.07
CA ASN A 42 13.04 -10.79 0.25
C ASN A 42 14.03 -9.63 0.34
N THR A 43 13.53 -8.42 0.13
CA THR A 43 14.24 -7.15 0.38
C THR A 43 13.44 -6.39 1.42
N ARG A 44 14.01 -6.22 2.62
CA ARG A 44 13.36 -5.55 3.77
C ARG A 44 11.98 -6.13 4.10
N GLY A 45 11.81 -7.44 3.98
CA GLY A 45 10.56 -8.15 4.27
C GLY A 45 9.56 -8.26 3.12
N ILE A 46 9.84 -7.64 1.97
CA ILE A 46 9.02 -7.72 0.75
C ILE A 46 9.61 -8.76 -0.19
N ARG A 47 8.82 -9.75 -0.62
CA ARG A 47 9.32 -10.88 -1.42
C ARG A 47 9.78 -10.46 -2.83
N ASN A 48 10.98 -10.90 -3.21
CA ASN A 48 11.69 -10.41 -4.40
C ASN A 48 11.05 -10.85 -5.73
N ASP A 49 10.44 -12.03 -5.74
CA ASP A 49 9.78 -12.59 -6.93
C ASP A 49 8.58 -11.74 -7.37
N VAL A 50 7.75 -11.29 -6.43
CA VAL A 50 6.60 -10.41 -6.71
C VAL A 50 7.07 -9.02 -7.14
N VAL A 51 8.08 -8.45 -6.48
CA VAL A 51 8.66 -7.15 -6.88
C VAL A 51 9.20 -7.22 -8.31
N ALA A 52 9.93 -8.28 -8.65
CA ALA A 52 10.46 -8.46 -10.00
C ALA A 52 9.34 -8.54 -11.06
N ALA A 53 8.30 -9.34 -10.81
CA ALA A 53 7.17 -9.50 -11.72
C ALA A 53 6.37 -8.19 -11.89
N LEU A 54 6.11 -7.47 -10.80
CA LEU A 54 5.37 -6.20 -10.85
C LEU A 54 6.15 -5.09 -11.57
N ARG A 55 7.48 -5.07 -11.43
CA ARG A 55 8.35 -4.17 -12.20
C ARG A 55 8.35 -4.49 -13.70
N GLU A 56 8.32 -5.77 -14.06
CA GLU A 56 8.29 -6.21 -15.46
C GLU A 56 7.05 -5.68 -16.19
N ILE A 57 5.88 -5.71 -15.53
CA ILE A 57 4.63 -5.17 -16.08
C ILE A 57 4.51 -3.64 -15.93
N LYS A 58 5.53 -2.97 -15.37
CA LYS A 58 5.61 -1.52 -15.20
C LYS A 58 4.40 -0.95 -14.46
N ILE A 59 4.11 -1.53 -13.29
CA ILE A 59 3.06 -1.02 -12.39
C ILE A 59 3.22 0.50 -12.20
N PRO A 60 2.21 1.32 -12.54
CA PRO A 60 2.35 2.78 -12.55
C PRO A 60 1.96 3.42 -11.22
N VAL A 61 0.95 2.87 -10.55
CA VAL A 61 0.38 3.35 -9.29
C VAL A 61 -0.20 2.18 -8.51
N LEU A 62 -0.06 2.21 -7.18
CA LEU A 62 -0.60 1.21 -6.27
C LEU A 62 -1.46 1.87 -5.19
N ARG A 63 -2.72 1.45 -5.06
CA ARG A 63 -3.64 1.91 -4.02
C ARG A 63 -3.62 1.00 -2.78
N TRP A 64 -3.56 1.59 -1.59
CA TRP A 64 -3.52 0.92 -0.25
C TRP A 64 -4.05 1.89 0.85
N PRO A 65 -4.50 1.47 2.05
CA PRO A 65 -4.66 0.12 2.62
C PRO A 65 -5.98 -0.58 2.24
N GLY A 66 -6.85 0.16 1.56
CA GLY A 66 -7.85 -0.34 0.64
C GLY A 66 -9.28 -0.53 1.12
N GLY A 67 -10.19 -0.43 0.15
CA GLY A 67 -11.57 -0.89 0.24
C GLY A 67 -12.29 -0.47 1.53
N CYS A 68 -12.81 -1.47 2.22
CA CYS A 68 -13.48 -1.29 3.51
C CYS A 68 -12.48 -1.18 4.65
N PHE A 69 -11.32 -1.84 4.54
CA PHE A 69 -10.29 -1.79 5.58
C PHE A 69 -9.78 -0.36 5.83
N ALA A 70 -9.67 0.46 4.78
CA ALA A 70 -9.21 1.84 4.88
C ALA A 70 -10.08 2.71 5.78
N ASP A 71 -11.39 2.45 5.85
CA ASP A 71 -12.33 3.18 6.70
C ASP A 71 -12.36 2.69 8.16
N GLU A 72 -11.57 1.66 8.50
CA GLU A 72 -11.32 1.20 9.88
C GLU A 72 -9.83 1.29 10.27
N TYR A 73 -8.97 1.69 9.34
CA TYR A 73 -7.54 1.75 9.55
C TYR A 73 -7.13 3.05 10.24
N HIS A 74 -6.44 2.93 11.37
CA HIS A 74 -5.83 4.06 12.07
C HIS A 74 -4.32 4.04 11.81
N TRP A 75 -3.84 4.97 10.98
CA TRP A 75 -2.49 4.87 10.40
C TRP A 75 -1.34 4.83 11.40
N ARG A 76 -1.55 5.36 12.61
CA ARG A 76 -0.57 5.32 13.71
C ARG A 76 -0.35 3.90 14.25
N ASP A 77 -1.30 3.00 14.04
CA ASP A 77 -1.17 1.59 14.43
C ASP A 77 -0.14 0.86 13.55
N GLY A 78 0.09 1.35 12.33
CA GLY A 78 1.06 0.81 11.38
C GLY A 78 2.41 1.52 11.33
N ILE A 79 2.81 2.27 12.37
CA ILE A 79 4.12 2.93 12.46
C ILE A 79 4.82 2.60 13.78
N GLY A 80 6.09 3.00 13.91
CA GLY A 80 6.90 2.71 15.10
C GLY A 80 7.47 1.28 15.10
N PRO A 81 8.10 0.86 16.22
CA PRO A 81 8.70 -0.47 16.35
C PRO A 81 7.65 -1.57 16.09
N ARG A 82 7.91 -2.45 15.11
CA ARG A 82 6.94 -3.48 14.67
C ARG A 82 6.42 -4.35 15.81
N ALA A 83 7.27 -4.69 16.77
CA ALA A 83 6.89 -5.52 17.93
C ALA A 83 5.94 -4.82 18.92
N GLU A 84 5.81 -3.49 18.85
CA GLU A 84 4.94 -2.68 19.72
C GLU A 84 3.66 -2.22 19.02
N ARG A 85 3.52 -2.52 17.72
CA ARG A 85 2.32 -2.16 16.95
C ARG A 85 1.11 -2.94 17.46
N PRO A 86 -0.05 -2.29 17.66
CA PRO A 86 -1.24 -2.98 18.13
C PRO A 86 -1.79 -3.88 17.03
N SER A 87 -2.30 -5.05 17.43
CA SER A 87 -3.10 -5.89 16.54
C SER A 87 -4.55 -5.38 16.49
N MET A 88 -5.19 -5.51 15.34
CA MET A 88 -6.61 -5.23 15.14
C MET A 88 -7.34 -6.46 14.58
N VAL A 89 -8.66 -6.46 14.67
CA VAL A 89 -9.50 -7.48 14.02
C VAL A 89 -9.94 -6.93 12.68
N ASN A 90 -9.64 -7.64 11.61
CA ASN A 90 -10.18 -7.31 10.29
C ASN A 90 -11.64 -7.76 10.22
N THR A 91 -12.55 -6.88 10.63
CA THR A 91 -13.99 -7.17 10.80
C THR A 91 -14.66 -7.58 9.50
N HIS A 92 -14.27 -6.96 8.39
CA HIS A 92 -14.85 -7.16 7.06
C HIS A 92 -14.36 -8.46 6.41
N TRP A 93 -13.12 -8.88 6.66
CA TRP A 93 -12.47 -9.98 5.96
C TRP A 93 -12.18 -11.19 6.85
N GLY A 94 -13.24 -11.74 7.44
CA GLY A 94 -13.19 -13.01 8.18
C GLY A 94 -12.81 -12.91 9.65
N GLY A 95 -12.72 -11.71 10.21
CA GLY A 95 -12.42 -11.50 11.64
C GLY A 95 -11.00 -11.92 12.02
N VAL A 96 -10.08 -11.98 11.05
CA VAL A 96 -8.71 -12.40 11.29
C VAL A 96 -7.91 -11.30 11.99
N THR A 97 -6.92 -11.70 12.79
CA THR A 97 -6.01 -10.76 13.44
C THR A 97 -5.05 -10.15 12.41
N GLU A 98 -5.12 -8.84 12.29
CA GLU A 98 -4.19 -7.98 11.58
C GLU A 98 -3.15 -7.50 12.59
N ASN A 99 -1.86 -7.70 12.31
CA ASN A 99 -0.77 -7.34 13.25
C ASN A 99 -0.09 -6.00 12.93
N ASN A 100 -0.51 -5.31 11.85
CA ASN A 100 0.02 -4.02 11.39
C ASN A 100 1.55 -4.04 11.13
N HIS A 101 2.13 -5.20 10.88
CA HIS A 101 3.56 -5.31 10.54
C HIS A 101 3.87 -4.69 9.18
N PHE A 102 2.90 -4.69 8.26
CA PHE A 102 2.97 -3.92 7.03
C PHE A 102 2.13 -2.65 7.19
N GLY A 103 2.80 -1.51 7.40
CA GLY A 103 2.13 -0.23 7.58
C GLY A 103 2.71 0.84 6.66
N THR A 104 2.69 2.09 7.12
CA THR A 104 3.02 3.25 6.27
C THR A 104 4.43 3.14 5.67
N HIS A 105 5.43 2.80 6.48
CA HIS A 105 6.83 2.71 5.99
C HIS A 105 7.03 1.57 5.01
N GLU A 106 6.46 0.40 5.31
CA GLU A 106 6.59 -0.77 4.45
C GLU A 106 5.86 -0.59 3.11
N PHE A 107 4.72 0.13 3.09
CA PHE A 107 4.02 0.48 1.86
C PHE A 107 4.78 1.50 1.00
N MET A 108 5.36 2.53 1.62
CA MET A 108 6.18 3.51 0.89
C MET A 108 7.43 2.85 0.32
N ASP A 109 8.09 1.98 1.10
CA ASP A 109 9.24 1.20 0.66
C ASP A 109 8.89 0.27 -0.52
N LEU A 110 7.72 -0.38 -0.48
CA LEU A 110 7.22 -1.17 -1.62
C LEU A 110 7.13 -0.32 -2.89
N CYS A 111 6.52 0.88 -2.80
CA CYS A 111 6.35 1.76 -3.95
C CYS A 111 7.71 2.22 -4.51
N GLU A 112 8.69 2.50 -3.64
CA GLU A 112 10.07 2.81 -4.03
C GLU A 112 10.75 1.62 -4.73
N GLN A 113 10.63 0.41 -4.18
CA GLN A 113 11.19 -0.80 -4.78
C GLN A 113 10.59 -1.09 -6.16
N LEU A 114 9.30 -0.83 -6.34
CA LEU A 114 8.56 -1.00 -7.59
C LEU A 114 8.81 0.15 -8.61
N GLY A 115 9.18 1.33 -8.12
CA GLY A 115 9.22 2.54 -8.94
C GLY A 115 7.84 3.02 -9.39
N CYS A 116 6.81 2.80 -8.56
CA CYS A 116 5.43 3.21 -8.84
C CYS A 116 4.96 4.32 -7.89
N GLU A 117 3.92 5.05 -8.29
CA GLU A 117 3.32 6.08 -7.44
C GLU A 117 2.52 5.46 -6.27
N PRO A 118 2.69 5.95 -5.04
CA PRO A 118 1.83 5.57 -3.93
C PRO A 118 0.47 6.29 -4.02
N TYR A 119 -0.62 5.54 -3.90
CA TYR A 119 -1.97 6.08 -3.72
C TYR A 119 -2.53 5.62 -2.36
N ILE A 120 -2.54 6.53 -1.39
CA ILE A 120 -3.09 6.28 -0.05
C ILE A 120 -4.61 6.54 0.00
N CYS A 121 -5.33 5.60 0.59
CA CYS A 121 -6.76 5.71 0.92
C CYS A 121 -6.90 6.08 2.41
N GLY A 122 -7.29 7.31 2.70
CA GLY A 122 -7.49 7.76 4.07
C GLY A 122 -8.81 7.28 4.68
N ASN A 123 -8.84 7.17 6.00
CA ASN A 123 -10.02 6.80 6.78
C ASN A 123 -10.98 7.99 6.94
N LEU A 124 -12.17 7.90 6.33
CA LEU A 124 -13.24 8.90 6.52
C LEU A 124 -14.39 8.34 7.35
N GLY A 125 -14.62 7.01 7.31
CA GLY A 125 -15.73 6.35 7.97
C GLY A 125 -15.65 6.38 9.50
N SER A 126 -14.49 6.01 10.07
CA SER A 126 -14.27 5.93 11.53
C SER A 126 -13.14 6.83 12.04
N GLY A 127 -12.35 7.41 11.13
CA GLY A 127 -11.26 8.29 11.44
C GLY A 127 -11.69 9.74 11.69
N THR A 128 -10.71 10.60 11.94
CA THR A 128 -10.95 12.05 12.11
C THR A 128 -10.28 12.87 11.01
N VAL A 129 -10.79 14.07 10.75
CA VAL A 129 -10.14 15.03 9.82
C VAL A 129 -8.68 15.30 10.25
N ARG A 130 -8.46 15.44 11.56
CA ARG A 130 -7.11 15.65 12.12
C ARG A 130 -6.19 14.46 11.87
N GLU A 131 -6.70 13.26 11.99
CA GLU A 131 -5.93 12.04 11.77
C GLU A 131 -5.40 11.98 10.33
N MET A 132 -6.25 12.23 9.34
CA MET A 132 -5.84 12.25 7.93
C MET A 132 -4.86 13.40 7.64
N GLN A 133 -5.09 14.58 8.21
CA GLN A 133 -4.15 15.70 8.10
C GLN A 133 -2.76 15.32 8.63
N GLN A 134 -2.70 14.70 9.82
CA GLN A 134 -1.45 14.28 10.42
C GLN A 134 -0.74 13.18 9.61
N TRP A 135 -1.49 12.31 8.94
CA TRP A 135 -0.87 11.29 8.10
C TRP A 135 -0.16 11.91 6.89
N VAL A 136 -0.80 12.88 6.25
CA VAL A 136 -0.19 13.65 5.14
C VAL A 136 1.04 14.42 5.63
N GLU A 137 0.94 15.08 6.77
CA GLU A 137 2.06 15.79 7.39
C GLU A 137 3.23 14.84 7.70
N TYR A 138 2.94 13.68 8.29
CA TYR A 138 3.94 12.64 8.59
C TYR A 138 4.69 12.19 7.33
N LEU A 139 3.98 12.02 6.22
CA LEU A 139 4.55 11.52 4.96
C LEU A 139 5.33 12.56 4.16
N THR A 140 4.94 13.84 4.25
CA THR A 140 5.39 14.85 3.27
C THR A 140 6.04 16.07 3.89
N SER A 141 5.96 16.25 5.21
CA SER A 141 6.56 17.40 5.88
C SER A 141 8.10 17.34 5.76
N PRO A 142 8.75 18.44 5.33
CA PRO A 142 10.20 18.55 5.34
C PRO A 142 10.76 18.86 6.74
N GLY A 143 9.89 19.16 7.71
CA GLY A 143 10.26 19.39 9.11
C GLY A 143 10.36 18.10 9.91
N ALA A 144 10.95 18.16 11.11
CA ALA A 144 10.85 17.06 12.06
C ALA A 144 9.39 16.93 12.52
N SER A 145 8.66 15.98 11.93
CA SER A 145 7.32 15.61 12.38
C SER A 145 7.42 14.93 13.75
N PRO A 146 6.60 15.34 14.74
CA PRO A 146 6.66 14.83 16.11
C PRO A 146 6.22 13.36 16.25
#